data_AF-A0A7C1I410-F1
#
_entry.id   AF-A0A7C1I410-F1
#
_cell.length_a   1.000
_cell.length_b   1.000
_cell.length_c   1.000
_cell.angle_alpha   90.00
_cell.angle_beta   90.00
_cell.angle_gamma   90.00
#
_symmetry.space_group_name_H-M   'P 1'
#
loop_
_entity.id
_entity.type
_entity.pdbx_description
1 polymer ?
#
loop_
_entity_poly.entity_id
_entity_poly.type
_entity_poly.pdbx_seq_one_letter_code
_entity_poly.pdbx_strand_id
1 'polypeptide(L)' 'YQQKEINKHIDRLQDELKVPFLMHTEGYKYKEIAEKLDLKIGTVKSRIFFTRKKLMESLTDYRS' A
#
# COMPACT_ATOMS: atom_id res chain seq x y z
N TYR A 1 9.12 -10.49 17.06
CA TYR A 1 7.82 -11.10 16.69
C TYR A 1 6.85 -10.13 16.02
N GLN A 2 6.88 -8.83 16.33
CA GLN A 2 5.92 -7.81 15.87
C GLN A 2 5.92 -7.53 14.35
N GLN A 3 7.09 -7.56 13.71
CA GLN A 3 7.18 -7.30 12.26
C GLN A 3 6.52 -8.39 11.39
N LYS A 4 6.49 -9.65 11.86
CA LYS A 4 6.07 -10.79 11.05
C LYS A 4 4.55 -10.84 10.83
N GLU A 5 3.75 -10.36 11.79
CA GLU A 5 2.28 -10.35 11.66
C GLU A 5 1.80 -9.17 10.81
N ILE A 6 2.43 -7.99 10.95
CA ILE A 6 2.23 -6.85 10.04
C ILE A 6 2.59 -7.26 8.61
N ASN A 7 3.75 -7.89 8.42
CA ASN A 7 4.18 -8.39 7.10
C ASN A 7 3.25 -9.47 6.55
N LYS A 8 2.66 -10.35 7.38
CA LYS A 8 1.61 -11.30 6.92
C LYS A 8 0.32 -10.61 6.50
N HIS A 9 -0.10 -9.54 7.18
CA HIS A 9 -1.27 -8.76 6.78
C HIS A 9 -1.02 -7.97 5.50
N ILE A 10 0.21 -7.50 5.31
CA ILE A 10 0.68 -6.89 4.06
C ILE A 10 0.87 -7.95 2.97
N ASP A 11 1.33 -9.16 3.26
CA ASP A 11 1.41 -10.28 2.31
C ASP A 11 0.03 -10.81 1.91
N ARG A 12 -0.99 -10.65 2.76
CA ARG A 12 -2.39 -10.89 2.40
C ARG A 12 -3.02 -9.74 1.64
N LEU A 13 -2.40 -8.55 1.61
CA LEU A 13 -2.82 -7.52 0.67
C LEU A 13 -2.41 -7.97 -0.73
N GLN A 14 -3.38 -8.01 -1.63
CA GLN A 14 -3.12 -8.32 -3.04
C GLN A 14 -2.00 -7.42 -3.56
N ASP A 15 -1.09 -7.98 -4.36
CA ASP A 15 0.06 -7.24 -4.92
C ASP A 15 -0.38 -5.95 -5.63
N GLU A 16 -1.60 -5.96 -6.17
CA GLU A 16 -2.32 -4.82 -6.69
C GLU A 16 -2.36 -3.58 -5.77
N LEU A 17 -2.32 -3.75 -4.45
CA LEU A 17 -2.32 -2.68 -3.43
C LEU A 17 -0.92 -2.33 -2.94
N LYS A 18 0.01 -3.29 -2.95
CA LYS A 18 1.41 -3.11 -2.56
C LYS A 18 2.21 -2.37 -3.63
N VAL A 19 2.10 -2.83 -4.87
CA VAL A 19 2.92 -2.33 -5.99
C VAL A 19 2.76 -0.82 -6.19
N PRO A 20 1.54 -0.23 -6.23
CA PRO A 20 1.39 1.21 -6.35
C PRO A 20 1.95 1.98 -5.14
N PHE A 21 1.85 1.41 -3.94
CA PHE A 21 2.36 2.00 -2.72
C PHE A 21 3.89 2.05 -2.71
N LEU A 22 4.55 0.93 -3.05
CA LEU A 22 6.01 0.83 -3.14
C LEU A 22 6.56 1.79 -4.19
N MET A 23 5.98 1.79 -5.40
CA MET A 23 6.40 2.71 -6.45
C MET A 23 6.24 4.17 -6.00
N HIS A 24 5.15 4.50 -5.30
CA HIS A 24 5.00 5.86 -4.78
C HIS A 24 6.08 6.21 -3.74
N THR A 25 6.44 5.29 -2.86
CA THR A 25 7.54 5.49 -1.88
C THR A 25 8.92 5.56 -2.52
N GLU A 26 9.11 4.95 -3.69
CA GLU A 26 10.34 5.04 -4.50
C GLU A 26 10.47 6.37 -5.27
N GLY A 27 9.44 7.22 -5.22
CA GLY A 27 9.45 8.55 -5.86
C GLY A 27 8.71 8.62 -7.20
N TYR A 28 8.07 7.54 -7.65
CA TYR A 28 7.23 7.59 -8.85
C TYR A 28 5.99 8.47 -8.60
N LYS A 29 5.62 9.25 -9.61
CA LYS A 29 4.40 10.07 -9.61
C LYS A 29 3.17 9.19 -9.82
N TYR A 30 2.03 9.62 -9.27
CA TYR A 30 0.75 8.92 -9.46
C TYR A 30 0.40 8.62 -10.93
N LYS A 31 0.77 9.51 -11.85
CA LYS A 31 0.54 9.33 -13.29
C LYS A 31 1.42 8.23 -13.88
N GLU A 32 2.70 8.17 -13.50
CA GLU A 32 3.63 7.15 -13.97
C GLU A 32 3.24 5.75 -13.46
N ILE A 33 2.76 5.68 -12.22
CA ILE A 33 2.25 4.43 -11.62
C ILE A 33 0.96 4.00 -12.32
N ALA A 34 0.06 4.94 -12.60
CA ALA A 34 -1.18 4.69 -13.33
C ALA A 34 -0.91 4.14 -14.73
N GLU A 35 0.00 4.75 -15.48
CA GLU A 35 0.39 4.30 -16.82
C GLU A 35 1.10 2.94 -16.77
N LYS A 36 2.02 2.73 -15.81
CA LYS A 36 2.80 1.50 -15.70
C LYS A 36 1.97 0.29 -15.26
N LEU A 37 0.90 0.51 -14.51
CA LEU A 37 0.00 -0.55 -14.04
C LEU A 37 -1.30 -0.65 -14.86
N ASP A 38 -1.46 0.20 -15.88
CA ASP A 38 -2.70 0.37 -16.66
C ASP A 38 -3.93 0.61 -15.76
N LEU A 39 -3.77 1.51 -14.79
CA LEU A 39 -4.79 1.87 -13.81
C LEU A 39 -5.18 3.34 -13.95
N LYS A 40 -6.40 3.67 -13.52
CA LYS A 40 -6.78 5.08 -13.35
C LYS A 40 -5.98 5.70 -12.21
N ILE A 41 -5.57 6.97 -12.36
CA ILE A 41 -4.90 7.75 -11.28
C ILE A 41 -5.72 7.73 -9.98
N GLY A 42 -7.06 7.78 -10.09
CA GLY A 42 -7.95 7.66 -8.94
C GLY A 42 -7.83 6.32 -8.22
N THR A 43 -7.68 5.22 -8.96
CA THR A 43 -7.42 3.88 -8.44
C THR A 43 -6.05 3.80 -7.76
N VAL A 44 -5.03 4.40 -8.34
CA VAL A 44 -3.69 4.45 -7.72
C VAL A 44 -3.73 5.20 -6.39
N LYS A 45 -4.39 6.37 -6.34
CA LYS A 45 -4.58 7.14 -5.10
C LYS A 45 -5.33 6.34 -4.03
N SER A 46 -6.44 5.71 -4.39
CA SER A 46 -7.24 4.94 -3.43
C SER A 46 -6.47 3.74 -2.89
N ARG A 47 -5.74 3.02 -3.74
CA ARG A 47 -4.87 1.91 -3.36
C ARG A 47 -3.78 2.34 -2.37
N ILE A 48 -3.06 3.43 -2.66
CA ILE A 48 -2.02 3.98 -1.78
C ILE A 48 -2.61 4.41 -0.42
N PHE A 49 -3.73 5.11 -0.43
CA PHE A 49 -4.40 5.56 0.80
C PHE A 49 -4.86 4.37 1.65
N PHE A 50 -5.47 3.36 1.03
CA PHE A 50 -5.97 2.19 1.71
C PHE A 50 -4.84 1.35 2.32
N THR A 51 -3.74 1.18 1.59
CA THR A 51 -2.52 0.52 2.10
C THR A 51 -1.97 1.27 3.32
N ARG A 52 -1.86 2.61 3.27
CA ARG A 52 -1.43 3.41 4.44
C ARG A 52 -2.36 3.28 5.64
N LYS A 53 -3.67 3.32 5.41
CA LYS A 53 -4.67 3.18 6.48
C LYS A 53 -4.56 1.82 7.16
N LYS A 54 -4.47 0.73 6.39
CA LYS A 54 -4.27 -0.62 6.93
C LYS A 54 -2.96 -0.77 7.70
N LEU A 55 -1.88 -0.17 7.22
CA LEU A 55 -0.60 -0.14 7.94
C LEU A 55 -0.75 0.58 9.28
N MET A 56 -1.44 1.72 9.31
CA MET A 56 -1.70 2.48 10.53
C MET A 56 -2.60 1.70 11.49
N GLU A 57 -3.69 1.08 11.03
CA GLU A 57 -4.56 0.24 11.85
C GLU A 57 -3.78 -0.91 12.49
N SER A 58 -2.97 -1.62 11.70
CA SER A 58 -2.13 -2.71 12.21
C SER A 58 -1.07 -2.25 13.22
N LEU A 59 -0.60 -1.01 13.13
CA LEU A 59 0.31 -0.40 14.12
C LEU A 59 -0.43 0.13 15.36
N THR A 60 -1.71 0.51 15.22
CA THR A 60 -2.52 1.09 16.31
C THR A 60 -3.07 0.00 17.22
N ASP A 61 -3.52 -1.13 16.65
CA ASP A 61 -3.83 -2.35 17.41
C ASP A 61 -2.62 -2.87 18.19
N TYR A 62 -1.40 -2.54 17.76
CA TYR A 62 -0.17 -2.91 18.46
C TYR A 62 0.14 -2.03 19.67
N ARG A 63 -0.43 -0.82 19.74
CA ARG A 63 -0.20 0.15 20.82
C ARG A 63 -1.21 0.04 21.97
N SER A 64 -2.17 -0.88 21.88
CA SER A 64 -3.20 -1.13 22.91
C SER A 64 -2.86 -2.34 23.77
#